data_AF-A0A4R8LMB1-F1
#
_entry.id   AF-A0A4R8LMB1-F1
#
_cell.length_a   1.000
_cell.length_b   1.000
_cell.length_c   1.000
_cell.angle_alpha   90.00
_cell.angle_beta   90.00
_cell.angle_gamma   90.00
#
_symmetry.space_group_name_H-M   'P 1'
#
loop_
_entity.id
_entity.type
_entity.pdbx_description
1 polymer ?
#
loop_
_entity_poly.entity_id
_entity_poly.type
_entity_poly.pdbx_seq_one_letter_code
_entity_poly.pdbx_strand_id
1 'polypeptide(L)'
;MAGVKGRSGGPRANSGGVRPGAGRPKKSKPAPTPLEERDMLQLLQDIALGRVDATPIQVRAAVEAVRYTHARKGESGKKAEKAESAKAAASKFGGVPPPPRMIVNNMK
;
A
#
# COMPACT_ATOMS: atom_id res chain seq x y z
N MET A 1 10.75 -24.13 40.45
CA MET A 1 9.38 -24.10 39.87
C MET A 1 8.92 -22.66 39.71
N ALA A 2 8.84 -22.18 38.46
CA ALA A 2 8.14 -20.95 38.11
C ALA A 2 6.63 -21.24 38.02
N GLY A 3 5.78 -20.35 38.53
CA GLY A 3 4.32 -20.47 38.37
C GLY A 3 3.48 -20.66 39.65
N VAL A 4 4.03 -20.49 40.85
CA VAL A 4 3.19 -20.37 42.06
C VAL A 4 2.46 -19.02 41.99
N LYS A 5 1.11 -19.04 41.97
CA LYS A 5 0.26 -17.84 42.03
C LYS A 5 0.62 -17.04 43.30
N GLY A 6 1.28 -15.89 43.11
CA GLY A 6 1.84 -15.06 44.19
C GLY A 6 3.39 -15.02 44.28
N ARG A 7 4.12 -15.93 43.62
CA ARG A 7 5.60 -15.89 43.53
C ARG A 7 6.14 -15.24 42.25
N SER A 8 5.30 -14.96 41.27
CA SER A 8 5.65 -14.04 40.18
C SER A 8 5.44 -12.61 40.69
N GLY A 9 6.47 -12.07 41.37
CA GLY A 9 6.66 -10.66 41.70
C GLY A 9 5.43 -9.77 41.58
N GLY A 10 4.42 -10.01 42.42
CA GLY A 10 3.33 -9.06 42.60
C GLY A 10 3.91 -7.71 43.01
N PRO A 11 3.17 -6.60 42.83
CA PRO A 11 3.66 -5.28 43.17
C PRO A 11 4.24 -5.30 44.58
N ARG A 12 5.58 -5.21 44.66
CA ARG A 12 6.32 -5.26 45.92
C ARG A 12 5.92 -4.02 46.71
N ALA A 13 5.96 -4.08 48.04
CA ALA A 13 6.01 -2.85 48.81
C ALA A 13 7.20 -2.02 48.26
N ASN A 14 6.93 -0.85 47.68
CA ASN A 14 7.84 0.01 46.89
C ASN A 14 8.02 -0.29 45.38
N SER A 15 7.25 -1.18 44.75
CA SER A 15 7.15 -1.18 43.29
C SER A 15 6.39 0.07 42.86
N GLY A 16 7.09 1.02 42.24
CA GLY A 16 6.53 2.31 41.83
C GLY A 16 5.22 2.16 41.06
N GLY A 17 4.20 2.91 41.47
CA GLY A 17 2.87 2.91 40.83
C GLY A 17 1.70 3.15 41.77
N VAL A 18 1.91 3.08 43.09
CA VAL A 18 0.81 3.17 44.09
C VAL A 18 0.52 4.62 44.54
N ARG A 19 1.45 5.55 44.35
CA ARG A 19 1.23 6.96 44.72
C ARG A 19 0.41 7.67 43.65
N PRO A 20 -0.46 8.64 43.98
CA PRO A 20 -1.06 9.54 42.99
C PRO A 20 0.06 10.17 42.15
N GLY A 21 0.04 9.96 40.83
CA GLY A 21 1.11 10.39 39.91
C GLY A 21 2.29 9.41 39.76
N ALA A 22 2.26 8.23 40.40
CA ALA A 22 3.25 7.18 40.17
C ALA A 22 2.86 6.31 38.96
N GLY A 23 3.84 6.11 38.08
CA GLY A 23 3.67 5.42 36.81
C GLY A 23 4.09 6.31 35.65
N ARG A 24 4.69 5.73 34.60
CA ARG A 24 4.95 6.48 33.37
C ARG A 24 3.59 6.91 32.81
N PRO A 25 3.33 8.20 32.58
CA PRO A 25 2.08 8.64 31.98
C PRO A 25 1.90 7.90 30.66
N LYS A 26 0.72 7.28 30.47
CA LYS A 26 0.38 6.65 29.19
C LYS A 26 0.41 7.75 28.14
N LYS A 27 1.32 7.65 27.17
CA LYS A 27 1.32 8.56 26.01
C LYS A 27 -0.08 8.52 25.41
N SER A 28 -0.70 9.69 25.26
CA SER A 28 -1.97 9.80 24.54
C SER A 28 -1.76 9.24 23.14
N LYS A 29 -2.65 8.34 22.71
CA LYS A 29 -2.66 7.93 21.31
C LYS A 29 -3.19 9.13 20.51
N PRO A 30 -2.50 9.57 19.44
CA PRO A 30 -3.03 10.61 18.59
C PRO A 30 -4.38 10.14 18.01
N ALA A 31 -5.33 11.07 17.90
CA ALA A 31 -6.61 10.80 17.28
C ALA A 31 -6.37 10.36 15.81
N PRO A 32 -7.17 9.41 15.28
CA PRO A 32 -7.03 9.01 13.89
C PRO A 32 -7.25 10.22 12.99
N THR A 33 -6.26 10.53 12.18
CA THR A 33 -6.38 11.56 11.14
C THR A 33 -7.26 10.99 10.02
N PRO A 34 -8.38 11.62 9.68
CA PRO A 34 -9.13 11.24 8.50
C PRO A 34 -8.26 11.53 7.28
N LEU A 35 -7.95 10.49 6.52
CA LEU A 35 -7.35 10.61 5.20
C LEU A 35 -8.46 10.44 4.17
N GLU A 36 -8.39 11.23 3.11
CA GLU A 36 -9.18 11.02 1.89
C GLU A 36 -9.02 9.57 1.38
N GLU A 37 -9.98 9.07 0.60
CA GLU A 37 -9.91 7.76 -0.03
C GLU A 37 -8.60 7.62 -0.83
N ARG A 38 -7.74 6.66 -0.43
CA ARG A 38 -6.43 6.41 -1.06
C ARG A 38 -6.25 4.92 -1.32
N ASP A 39 -5.55 4.60 -2.40
CA ASP A 39 -5.06 3.26 -2.64
C ASP A 39 -4.02 2.87 -1.57
N MET A 40 -4.08 1.65 -1.07
CA MET A 40 -3.18 1.13 -0.04
C MET A 40 -1.72 1.14 -0.50
N LEU A 41 -1.47 0.99 -1.81
CA LEU A 41 -0.12 1.08 -2.37
C LEU A 41 0.42 2.51 -2.30
N GLN A 42 -0.41 3.51 -2.63
CA GLN A 42 -0.04 4.92 -2.52
C GLN A 42 0.27 5.30 -1.06
N LEU A 43 -0.54 4.82 -0.12
CA LEU A 43 -0.29 5.02 1.31
C LEU A 43 1.08 4.47 1.74
N LEU A 44 1.45 3.25 1.31
CA LEU A 44 2.76 2.69 1.62
C LEU A 44 3.93 3.47 1.00
N GLN A 45 3.75 4.02 -0.20
CA GLN A 45 4.76 4.89 -0.83
C GLN A 45 4.96 6.20 -0.05
N ASP A 46 3.87 6.84 0.38
CA ASP A 46 3.94 8.07 1.16
C ASP A 46 4.59 7.85 2.53
N ILE A 47 4.35 6.69 3.16
CA ILE A 47 5.04 6.29 4.39
C ILE A 47 6.54 6.11 4.13
N ALA A 48 6.91 5.43 3.03
CA ALA A 48 8.31 5.21 2.68
C ALA A 48 9.07 6.51 2.37
N LEU A 49 8.38 7.52 1.83
CA LEU A 49 8.92 8.86 1.58
C LEU A 49 8.88 9.77 2.82
N GLY A 50 8.38 9.29 3.96
CA GLY A 50 8.27 10.06 5.20
C GLY A 50 7.23 11.18 5.17
N ARG A 51 6.27 11.12 4.23
CA ARG A 51 5.18 12.11 4.13
C ARG A 51 4.04 11.83 5.11
N VAL A 52 3.89 10.56 5.51
CA VAL A 52 2.83 10.09 6.40
C VAL A 52 3.44 9.25 7.52
N ASP A 53 3.21 9.67 8.75
CA ASP A 53 3.52 8.87 9.94
C ASP A 53 2.35 7.92 10.25
N ALA A 54 2.52 6.66 9.88
CA ALA A 54 1.54 5.60 10.16
C ALA A 54 1.98 4.72 11.34
N THR A 55 1.00 4.21 12.07
CA THR A 55 1.27 3.24 13.14
C THR A 55 1.67 1.88 12.57
N PRO A 56 2.43 1.05 13.32
CA PRO A 56 2.84 -0.27 12.84
C PRO A 56 1.68 -1.20 12.46
N ILE A 57 0.51 -1.03 13.09
CA ILE A 57 -0.69 -1.83 12.78
C ILE A 57 -1.27 -1.43 11.43
N GLN A 58 -1.33 -0.12 11.13
CA GLN A 58 -1.79 0.39 9.84
C GLN A 58 -0.89 -0.07 8.68
N VAL A 59 0.43 -0.03 8.88
CA VAL A 59 1.39 -0.53 7.88
C VAL A 59 1.16 -2.01 7.58
N ARG A 60 0.94 -2.83 8.62
CA ARG A 60 0.68 -4.27 8.44
C ARG A 60 -0.63 -4.52 7.68
N ALA A 61 -1.71 -3.85 8.07
CA ALA A 61 -3.00 -3.96 7.39
C ALA A 61 -2.90 -3.53 5.92
N ALA A 62 -2.22 -2.43 5.62
CA ALA A 62 -2.01 -1.97 4.26
C ALA A 62 -1.19 -2.97 3.42
N VAL A 63 -0.12 -3.54 3.98
CA VAL A 63 0.70 -4.57 3.29
C VAL A 63 -0.11 -5.82 2.94
N GLU A 64 -1.07 -6.21 3.77
CA GLU A 64 -1.97 -7.34 3.48
C GLU A 64 -3.00 -6.97 2.42
N ALA A 65 -3.63 -5.80 2.54
CA ALA A 65 -4.61 -5.31 1.59
C ALA A 65 -4.04 -5.15 0.17
N VAL A 66 -2.81 -4.62 0.04
CA VAL A 66 -2.11 -4.44 -1.25
C VAL A 66 -1.99 -5.74 -2.03
N ARG A 67 -1.91 -6.90 -1.37
CA ARG A 67 -1.80 -8.20 -2.05
C ARG A 67 -3.07 -8.59 -2.81
N TYR A 68 -4.22 -8.09 -2.38
CA TYR A 68 -5.51 -8.38 -3.01
C TYR A 68 -5.91 -7.29 -4.01
N THR A 69 -5.42 -6.06 -3.84
CA THR A 69 -5.73 -4.96 -4.76
C THR A 69 -4.75 -4.88 -5.93
N HIS A 70 -3.50 -5.31 -5.76
CA HIS A 70 -2.47 -5.30 -6.79
C HIS A 70 -1.97 -6.71 -7.08
N ALA A 71 -2.13 -7.17 -8.32
CA ALA A 71 -1.56 -8.44 -8.76
C ALA A 71 -0.03 -8.39 -8.60
N ARG A 72 0.56 -9.39 -7.95
CA ARG A 72 2.02 -9.44 -7.85
C ARG A 72 2.61 -9.68 -9.22
N LYS A 73 3.78 -9.08 -9.47
CA LYS A 73 4.55 -9.31 -10.69
C LYS A 73 4.89 -10.82 -10.78
N GLY A 74 4.17 -11.53 -11.65
CA GLY A 74 4.23 -12.99 -11.80
C GLY A 74 2.95 -13.77 -11.49
N GLU A 75 1.97 -13.18 -10.78
CA GLU A 75 0.60 -13.71 -10.65
C GLU A 75 -0.25 -13.39 -11.87
N SER A 76 -0.01 -12.24 -12.51
CA SER A 76 -0.43 -11.96 -13.88
C SER A 76 0.31 -12.93 -14.80
N GLY A 77 -0.28 -14.10 -15.06
CA GLY A 77 0.38 -15.20 -15.76
C GLY A 77 1.18 -14.72 -16.97
N LYS A 78 2.43 -15.17 -17.10
CA LYS A 78 3.40 -14.73 -18.12
C LYS A 78 2.84 -14.72 -19.56
N LYS A 79 1.82 -15.52 -19.85
CA LYS A 79 1.12 -15.57 -21.13
C LYS A 79 0.22 -14.34 -21.36
N ALA A 80 -0.48 -13.88 -20.33
CA ALA A 80 -1.34 -12.69 -20.39
C ALA A 80 -0.52 -11.42 -20.57
N GLU A 81 0.59 -11.28 -19.83
CA GLU A 81 1.50 -10.12 -19.97
C GLU A 81 2.13 -10.03 -21.37
N LYS A 82 2.53 -11.17 -21.95
CA LYS A 82 3.03 -11.23 -23.33
C LYS A 82 1.94 -10.91 -24.35
N ALA A 83 0.69 -11.32 -24.10
CA ALA A 83 -0.41 -11.01 -25.00
C ALA A 83 -0.79 -9.52 -24.96
N GLU A 84 -0.82 -8.92 -23.77
CA GLU A 84 -1.00 -7.47 -23.57
C GLU A 84 0.10 -6.66 -24.25
N SER A 85 1.37 -7.03 -24.05
CA SER A 85 2.49 -6.33 -24.68
C SER A 85 2.49 -6.48 -26.21
N ALA A 86 2.13 -7.67 -26.72
CA ALA A 86 1.96 -7.89 -28.16
C ALA A 86 0.81 -7.06 -28.73
N LYS A 87 -0.33 -6.95 -28.04
CA LYS A 87 -1.45 -6.09 -28.46
C LYS A 87 -1.05 -4.61 -28.48
N ALA A 88 -0.38 -4.13 -27.44
CA ALA A 88 0.11 -2.76 -27.38
C ALA A 88 1.13 -2.43 -28.50
N ALA A 89 1.98 -3.40 -28.86
CA ALA A 89 2.89 -3.27 -30.00
C ALA A 89 2.15 -3.30 -31.34
N ALA A 90 1.16 -4.18 -31.50
CA ALA A 90 0.36 -4.29 -32.72
C ALA A 90 -0.39 -2.98 -33.04
N SER A 91 -0.87 -2.27 -32.01
CA SER A 91 -1.50 -0.95 -32.17
C SER A 91 -0.58 0.11 -32.80
N LYS A 92 0.75 -0.05 -32.70
CA LYS A 92 1.71 0.86 -33.36
C LYS A 92 1.83 0.63 -34.87
N PHE A 93 1.36 -0.51 -35.36
CA PHE A 93 1.39 -0.91 -36.78
C PHE A 93 -0.01 -0.96 -37.40
N GLY A 94 -1.01 -0.39 -36.71
CA GLY A 94 -2.40 -0.43 -37.12
C GLY A 94 -2.69 0.45 -38.34
N GLY A 95 -2.90 -0.19 -39.49
CA GLY A 95 -3.51 0.39 -40.69
C GLY A 95 -2.52 1.03 -41.67
N VAL A 96 -2.37 0.44 -42.86
CA VAL A 96 -1.76 1.14 -44.00
C VAL A 96 -2.62 2.37 -44.27
N PRO A 97 -2.05 3.60 -44.27
CA PRO A 97 -2.83 4.79 -44.60
C PRO A 97 -3.50 4.59 -45.96
N PRO A 98 -4.75 5.08 -46.14
CA PRO A 98 -5.46 4.91 -47.39
C PRO A 98 -4.58 5.40 -48.55
N PRO A 99 -4.50 4.63 -49.66
CA PRO A 99 -3.61 4.98 -50.75
C PRO A 99 -3.94 6.39 -51.27
N PRO A 100 -2.92 7.19 -51.61
CA PRO A 100 -3.15 8.53 -52.13
C PRO A 100 -4.03 8.46 -53.37
N ARG A 101 -5.11 9.26 -53.39
CA ARG A 101 -5.97 9.36 -54.56
C ARG A 101 -5.30 10.24 -55.59
N MET A 102 -5.17 9.73 -56.80
CA MET A 102 -4.73 10.53 -57.95
C MET A 102 -5.79 11.59 -58.24
N ILE A 103 -5.45 12.86 -58.00
CA ILE A 103 -6.28 14.00 -58.39
C ILE A 103 -5.90 14.34 -59.83
N VAL A 104 -6.77 14.02 -60.78
CA VAL A 104 -6.65 14.49 -62.17
C VAL A 104 -7.48 15.76 -62.32
N ASN A 105 -6.80 16.88 -62.57
CA ASN A 105 -7.42 18.17 -62.80
C ASN A 105 -7.56 18.39 -64.31
N ASN A 106 -8.67 17.91 -64.88
CA ASN A 106 -8.96 18.13 -66.29
C ASN A 106 -9.59 19.51 -66.45
N MET A 107 -8.75 20.54 -66.53
CA MET A 107 -9.15 21.84 -67.06
C MET A 107 -9.09 21.78 -68.59
N LYS A 108 -10.19 22.28 -69.19
CA LYS A 108 -10.56 22.29 -70.61
C LYS A 108 -9.43 22.57 -71.59
#